data_AF-A0A1G0LVH3-F1
#
_entry.id   AF-A0A1G0LVH3-F1
#
_cell.length_a   1.000
_cell.length_b   1.000
_cell.length_c   1.000
_cell.angle_alpha   90.00
_cell.angle_beta   90.00
_cell.angle_gamma   90.00
#
_symmetry.space_group_name_H-M   'P 1'
#
loop_
_entity.id
_entity.type
_entity.pdbx_description
1 polymer ?
#
loop_
_entity_poly.entity_id
_entity_poly.type
_entity_poly.pdbx_seq_one_letter_code
_entity_poly.pdbx_strand_id
1 'polypeptide(L)'
;DRFGHLFYREAFSHYIVAVEYRFVGAQAAGGPDWAIRNSGIMVHAQSARSMGKDQDFPISIEVQLLGGTGAGERPTANLCTPGTHVVMGGTLVTTHCINSNSGTYQGDQWVRVEVVVLGDSIIRHVVNGDTVLAYAKPQIGGEVVNRYDPAVKQDGRPLTEGYIALQSESHPIDFRKVEILDLVGCMDPKASNYRSYYVRSDPSRCR
;
A
#
# COMPACT_ATOMS: atom_id res chain seq x y z
N ASP A 1 -18.36 -2.67 13.71
CA ASP A 1 -17.11 -2.26 13.03
C ASP A 1 -15.94 -3.14 13.46
N ARG A 2 -15.55 -4.09 12.61
CA ARG A 2 -14.31 -4.86 12.78
C ARG A 2 -13.52 -4.72 11.49
N PHE A 3 -12.58 -3.80 11.47
CA PHE A 3 -11.57 -3.71 10.42
C PHE A 3 -10.39 -4.60 10.77
N GLY A 4 -9.57 -4.93 9.77
CA GLY A 4 -8.43 -5.80 9.99
C GLY A 4 -7.36 -5.61 8.93
N HIS A 5 -6.15 -6.03 9.28
CA HIS A 5 -4.99 -5.97 8.40
C HIS A 5 -4.29 -7.33 8.44
N LEU A 6 -4.14 -7.96 7.27
CA LEU A 6 -3.37 -9.19 7.11
C LEU A 6 -1.94 -8.83 6.71
N PHE A 7 -1.01 -8.92 7.66
CA PHE A 7 0.39 -8.59 7.45
C PHE A 7 1.19 -9.73 6.83
N TYR A 8 2.08 -9.40 5.90
CA TYR A 8 3.22 -10.26 5.59
C TYR A 8 4.27 -10.14 6.70
N ARG A 9 4.95 -11.25 7.00
CA ARG A 9 5.80 -11.38 8.20
C ARG A 9 7.17 -10.69 8.11
N GLU A 10 7.58 -10.23 6.93
CA GLU A 10 8.89 -9.61 6.68
C GLU A 10 8.70 -8.17 6.18
N ALA A 11 9.66 -7.32 6.51
CA ALA A 11 9.74 -5.95 6.01
C ALA A 11 10.62 -5.87 4.75
N PHE A 12 10.30 -4.93 3.86
CA PHE A 12 11.04 -4.69 2.62
C PHE A 12 11.34 -3.20 2.43
N SER A 13 12.46 -2.91 1.77
CA SER A 13 12.84 -1.55 1.36
C SER A 13 12.55 -1.30 -0.11
N HIS A 14 12.96 -2.21 -1.01
CA HIS A 14 12.77 -2.08 -2.45
C HIS A 14 12.02 -3.30 -2.97
N TYR A 15 10.82 -3.12 -3.49
CA TYR A 15 9.96 -4.23 -3.89
C TYR A 15 8.90 -3.82 -4.92
N ILE A 16 8.33 -4.82 -5.57
CA ILE A 16 7.04 -4.71 -6.25
C ILE A 16 6.06 -5.61 -5.50
N VAL A 17 4.93 -5.06 -5.04
CA VAL A 17 3.79 -5.86 -4.57
C VAL A 17 2.68 -5.78 -5.60
N ALA A 18 2.04 -6.91 -5.90
CA ALA A 18 0.94 -6.98 -6.83
C ALA A 18 -0.23 -7.76 -6.24
N VAL A 19 -1.44 -7.30 -6.53
CA VAL A 19 -2.67 -8.04 -6.24
C VAL A 19 -3.57 -8.07 -7.48
N GLU A 20 -4.27 -9.18 -7.66
CA GLU A 20 -5.43 -9.25 -8.53
C GLU A 20 -6.65 -9.40 -7.64
N TYR A 21 -7.49 -8.35 -7.62
CA TYR A 21 -8.64 -8.24 -6.72
C TYR A 21 -9.96 -8.06 -7.48
N ARG A 22 -11.07 -8.42 -6.83
CA ARG A 22 -12.42 -7.99 -7.20
C ARG A 22 -13.29 -7.90 -5.96
N PHE A 23 -14.23 -6.97 -5.96
CA PHE A 23 -15.28 -6.94 -4.93
C PHE A 23 -16.43 -7.85 -5.33
N VAL A 24 -17.03 -8.51 -4.34
CA VAL A 24 -18.16 -9.44 -4.52
C VAL A 24 -19.20 -9.24 -3.44
N GLY A 25 -20.43 -9.70 -3.69
CA GLY A 25 -21.50 -9.67 -2.71
C GLY A 25 -21.87 -8.27 -2.21
N ALA A 26 -22.49 -8.22 -1.04
CA ALA A 26 -22.92 -6.99 -0.39
C ALA A 26 -21.98 -6.63 0.78
N GLN A 27 -21.86 -5.34 1.05
CA GLN A 27 -21.18 -4.86 2.25
C GLN A 27 -21.81 -5.47 3.51
N ALA A 28 -20.98 -5.77 4.51
CA ALA A 28 -21.47 -6.26 5.79
C ALA A 28 -22.45 -5.26 6.43
N ALA A 29 -23.49 -5.78 7.09
CA ALA A 29 -24.47 -4.95 7.78
C ALA A 29 -23.79 -4.06 8.84
N GLY A 30 -24.11 -2.76 8.80
CA GLY A 30 -23.50 -1.75 9.68
C GLY A 30 -22.11 -1.28 9.24
N GLY A 31 -21.61 -1.73 8.08
CA GLY A 31 -20.42 -1.14 7.46
C GLY A 31 -20.65 0.34 7.12
N PRO A 32 -19.64 1.20 7.23
CA PRO A 32 -19.81 2.62 6.98
C PRO A 32 -19.93 2.91 5.47
N ASP A 33 -20.66 3.97 5.11
CA ASP A 33 -20.97 4.31 3.71
C ASP A 33 -19.72 4.47 2.82
N TRP A 34 -18.63 4.99 3.39
CA TRP A 34 -17.36 5.18 2.68
C TRP A 34 -16.66 3.86 2.31
N ALA A 35 -16.98 2.77 3.03
CA ALA A 35 -16.33 1.48 2.89
C ALA A 35 -17.02 0.53 1.89
N ILE A 36 -18.04 1.01 1.17
CA ILE A 36 -18.64 0.25 0.06
C ILE A 36 -17.56 -0.03 -0.97
N ARG A 37 -17.31 -1.32 -1.27
CA ARG A 37 -16.29 -1.78 -2.21
C ARG A 37 -14.93 -1.09 -1.98
N ASN A 38 -14.50 -1.10 -0.72
CA ASN A 38 -13.23 -0.53 -0.28
C ASN A 38 -12.35 -1.57 0.41
N SER A 39 -11.04 -1.43 0.21
CA SER A 39 -9.95 -2.23 0.76
C SER A 39 -8.65 -1.49 0.41
N GLY A 40 -7.49 -2.07 0.70
CA GLY A 40 -6.22 -1.39 0.52
C GLY A 40 -5.02 -2.32 0.62
N ILE A 41 -3.93 -1.91 -0.02
CA ILE A 41 -2.58 -2.45 0.21
C ILE A 41 -1.83 -1.42 1.05
N MET A 42 -1.46 -1.81 2.26
CA MET A 42 -0.59 -0.99 3.11
C MET A 42 0.85 -1.26 2.72
N VAL A 43 1.59 -0.22 2.33
CA VAL A 43 3.01 -0.27 1.97
C VAL A 43 3.84 0.60 2.90
N HIS A 44 5.07 0.18 3.19
CA HIS A 44 5.90 0.77 4.25
C HIS A 44 5.14 0.93 5.58
N ALA A 45 4.34 -0.07 5.95
CA ALA A 45 3.61 -0.06 7.19
C ALA A 45 4.52 -0.31 8.40
N GLN A 46 4.15 0.24 9.55
CA GLN A 46 4.70 -0.22 10.82
C GLN A 46 4.46 -1.72 11.02
N SER A 47 5.21 -2.35 11.93
CA SER A 47 5.01 -3.77 12.23
C SER A 47 3.67 -4.04 12.92
N ALA A 48 3.04 -5.18 12.63
CA ALA A 48 1.83 -5.62 13.32
C ALA A 48 2.03 -5.67 14.85
N ARG A 49 3.21 -6.11 15.31
CA ARG A 49 3.56 -6.19 16.74
C ARG A 49 3.61 -4.83 17.43
N SER A 50 3.93 -3.78 16.67
CA SER A 50 3.98 -2.40 17.19
C SER A 50 2.62 -1.70 17.19
N MET A 51 1.58 -2.31 16.61
CA MET A 51 0.25 -1.73 16.65
C MET A 51 -0.39 -1.93 18.02
N GLY A 52 -1.01 -0.87 18.53
CA GLY A 52 -1.88 -0.98 19.69
C GLY A 52 -3.06 -1.91 19.40
N LYS A 53 -3.55 -2.64 20.41
CA LYS A 53 -4.69 -3.56 20.26
C LYS A 53 -5.93 -2.87 19.67
N ASP A 54 -6.15 -1.63 20.06
CA ASP A 54 -7.30 -0.84 19.61
C ASP A 54 -6.92 0.16 18.52
N GLN A 55 -5.67 0.18 18.02
CA GLN A 55 -5.25 1.07 16.95
C GLN A 55 -6.04 0.77 15.67
N ASP A 56 -6.58 1.80 15.03
CA ASP A 56 -7.53 1.66 13.91
C ASP A 56 -6.86 1.36 12.57
N PHE A 57 -5.75 2.01 12.26
CA PHE A 57 -4.95 1.81 11.05
C PHE A 57 -3.46 1.70 11.39
N PRO A 58 -2.66 0.90 10.66
CA PRO A 58 -1.22 1.00 10.75
C PRO A 58 -0.76 2.38 10.26
N ILE A 59 0.25 2.94 10.93
CA ILE A 59 1.04 4.04 10.36
C ILE A 59 1.68 3.50 9.09
N SER A 60 1.20 3.95 7.93
CA SER A 60 1.52 3.36 6.64
C SER A 60 1.10 4.25 5.49
N ILE A 61 1.58 3.93 4.30
CA ILE A 61 0.99 4.41 3.06
C ILE A 61 -0.04 3.40 2.60
N GLU A 62 -1.25 3.85 2.30
CA GLU A 62 -2.33 3.02 1.77
C GLU A 62 -2.46 3.23 0.26
N VAL A 63 -2.42 2.13 -0.48
CA VAL A 63 -2.86 2.05 -1.88
C VAL A 63 -4.31 1.56 -1.88
N GLN A 64 -5.25 2.49 -1.94
CA GLN A 64 -6.68 2.21 -1.79
C GLN A 64 -7.21 1.40 -2.98
N LEU A 65 -7.84 0.27 -2.71
CA LEU A 65 -8.48 -0.59 -3.69
C LEU A 65 -9.98 -0.31 -3.71
N LEU A 66 -10.46 0.32 -4.77
CA LEU A 66 -11.88 0.63 -4.94
C LEU A 66 -12.53 -0.18 -6.06
N GLY A 67 -13.82 -0.49 -5.87
CA GLY A 67 -14.73 -0.94 -6.91
C GLY A 67 -15.78 0.12 -7.23
N GLY A 68 -16.24 0.14 -8.48
CA GLY A 68 -17.34 1.01 -8.89
C GLY A 68 -18.65 0.66 -8.18
N THR A 69 -19.46 1.66 -7.90
CA THR A 69 -20.76 1.54 -7.19
C THR A 69 -21.96 1.43 -8.13
N GLY A 70 -21.73 1.38 -9.44
CA GLY A 70 -22.76 1.48 -10.46
C GLY A 70 -23.11 2.91 -10.88
N ALA A 71 -22.53 3.94 -10.24
CA ALA A 71 -22.73 5.35 -10.61
C ALA A 71 -21.48 6.20 -10.35
N GLY A 72 -21.26 7.19 -11.22
CA GLY A 72 -20.17 8.16 -11.10
C GLY A 72 -18.76 7.60 -11.34
N GLU A 73 -17.79 8.50 -11.28
CA GLU A 73 -16.37 8.16 -11.32
C GLU A 73 -15.85 7.87 -9.90
N ARG A 74 -15.13 6.77 -9.77
CA ARG A 74 -14.50 6.29 -8.54
C ARG A 74 -13.18 5.59 -8.90
N PRO A 75 -12.07 6.35 -9.04
CA PRO A 75 -10.76 5.78 -9.37
C PRO A 75 -10.30 4.84 -8.25
N THR A 76 -9.48 3.85 -8.61
CA THR A 76 -8.80 2.93 -7.68
C THR A 76 -7.31 3.21 -7.57
N ALA A 77 -6.59 2.50 -6.71
CA ALA A 77 -5.18 2.74 -6.40
C ALA A 77 -4.91 4.21 -6.03
N ASN A 78 -5.84 4.82 -5.29
CA ASN A 78 -5.65 6.15 -4.72
C ASN A 78 -4.60 6.07 -3.62
N LEU A 79 -3.99 7.21 -3.30
CA LEU A 79 -3.11 7.30 -2.15
C LEU A 79 -3.92 7.74 -0.94
N CYS A 80 -3.92 6.96 0.13
CA CYS A 80 -4.32 7.42 1.46
C CYS A 80 -3.12 7.33 2.43
N THR A 81 -3.05 8.25 3.39
CA THR A 81 -1.84 8.47 4.21
C THR A 81 -2.13 8.37 5.71
N PRO A 82 -2.56 7.20 6.23
CA PRO A 82 -2.81 7.04 7.64
C PRO A 82 -1.51 7.17 8.45
N GLY A 83 -1.38 8.28 9.16
CA GLY A 83 -0.21 8.54 10.01
C GLY A 83 1.06 8.79 9.20
N THR A 84 0.93 9.16 7.92
CA THR A 84 2.04 9.53 7.05
C THR A 84 1.77 10.78 6.23
N HIS A 85 2.82 11.30 5.58
CA HIS A 85 2.79 12.32 4.54
C HIS A 85 3.72 11.92 3.41
N VAL A 86 3.57 12.54 2.24
CA VAL A 86 4.40 12.28 1.06
C VAL A 86 4.81 13.58 0.38
N VAL A 87 5.76 13.52 -0.54
CA VAL A 87 6.12 14.64 -1.43
C VAL A 87 5.61 14.37 -2.84
N MET A 88 4.83 15.30 -3.38
CA MET A 88 4.33 15.29 -4.76
C MET A 88 4.65 16.62 -5.44
N GLY A 89 5.21 16.57 -6.66
CA GLY A 89 5.60 17.80 -7.38
C GLY A 89 6.61 18.67 -6.60
N GLY A 90 7.44 18.07 -5.74
CA GLY A 90 8.39 18.78 -4.89
C GLY A 90 7.80 19.41 -3.62
N THR A 91 6.49 19.25 -3.36
CA THR A 91 5.81 19.82 -2.19
C THR A 91 5.35 18.72 -1.23
N LEU A 92 5.49 18.94 0.08
CA LEU A 92 4.92 18.05 1.11
C LEU A 92 3.39 18.11 1.04
N VAL A 93 2.76 16.97 0.85
CA VAL A 93 1.31 16.82 0.83
C VAL A 93 0.85 16.20 2.14
N THR A 94 -0.03 16.93 2.84
CA THR A 94 -0.63 16.52 4.12
C THR A 94 -2.08 16.07 3.97
N THR A 95 -2.65 16.21 2.77
CA THR A 95 -3.99 15.70 2.43
C THR A 95 -4.02 14.19 2.60
N HIS A 96 -5.01 13.69 3.35
CA HIS A 96 -5.08 12.28 3.69
C HIS A 96 -5.24 11.40 2.44
N CYS A 97 -6.26 11.64 1.62
CA CYS A 97 -6.52 10.86 0.41
C CYS A 97 -6.41 11.71 -0.87
N ILE A 98 -5.73 11.16 -1.88
CA ILE A 98 -5.47 11.78 -3.18
C ILE A 98 -5.85 10.78 -4.26
N ASN A 99 -6.75 11.18 -5.14
CA ASN A 99 -7.19 10.35 -6.24
C ASN A 99 -6.05 10.05 -7.21
N SER A 100 -6.03 8.82 -7.72
CA SER A 100 -5.22 8.45 -8.88
C SER A 100 -5.91 8.89 -10.17
N ASN A 101 -5.18 8.79 -11.29
CA ASN A 101 -5.73 9.00 -12.62
C ASN A 101 -6.29 7.70 -13.25
N SER A 102 -6.60 6.68 -12.45
CA SER A 102 -7.17 5.41 -12.95
C SER A 102 -8.64 5.57 -13.35
N GLY A 103 -9.14 4.60 -14.12
CA GLY A 103 -10.56 4.49 -14.42
C GLY A 103 -11.39 3.93 -13.26
N THR A 104 -12.70 3.86 -13.46
CA THR A 104 -13.63 3.18 -12.54
C THR A 104 -13.92 1.77 -13.03
N TYR A 105 -13.70 0.78 -12.17
CA TYR A 105 -13.93 -0.63 -12.50
C TYR A 105 -15.24 -1.11 -11.90
N GLN A 106 -16.30 -1.13 -12.72
CA GLN A 106 -17.67 -1.47 -12.32
C GLN A 106 -17.89 -2.98 -12.17
N GLY A 107 -18.85 -3.37 -11.33
CA GLY A 107 -19.25 -4.77 -11.15
C GLY A 107 -18.12 -5.65 -10.58
N ASP A 108 -18.17 -6.95 -10.85
CA ASP A 108 -17.32 -7.95 -10.19
C ASP A 108 -16.12 -8.35 -11.08
N GLN A 109 -15.54 -7.36 -11.77
CA GLN A 109 -14.40 -7.56 -12.66
C GLN A 109 -13.09 -7.64 -11.88
N TRP A 110 -12.14 -8.41 -12.42
CA TRP A 110 -10.78 -8.48 -11.88
C TRP A 110 -9.98 -7.26 -12.28
N VAL A 111 -9.33 -6.64 -11.30
CA VAL A 111 -8.41 -5.51 -11.48
C VAL A 111 -7.04 -5.92 -10.95
N ARG A 112 -5.98 -5.65 -11.71
CA ARG A 112 -4.61 -5.83 -11.25
C ARG A 112 -4.05 -4.49 -10.77
N VAL A 113 -3.56 -4.47 -9.54
CA VAL A 113 -2.84 -3.32 -8.96
C VAL A 113 -1.44 -3.77 -8.61
N GLU A 114 -0.45 -2.98 -9.02
CA GLU A 114 0.95 -3.16 -8.68
C GLU A 114 1.47 -1.89 -8.03
N VAL A 115 2.32 -2.05 -7.02
CA VAL A 115 2.96 -0.94 -6.32
C VAL A 115 4.46 -1.15 -6.41
N VAL A 116 5.13 -0.26 -7.13
CA VAL A 116 6.59 -0.23 -7.24
C VAL A 116 7.12 0.68 -6.15
N VAL A 117 7.86 0.13 -5.20
CA VAL A 117 8.42 0.84 -4.05
C VAL A 117 9.94 0.77 -4.12
N LEU A 118 10.60 1.91 -4.30
CA LEU A 118 12.07 2.00 -4.35
C LEU A 118 12.58 2.76 -3.12
N GLY A 119 12.44 2.15 -1.94
CA GLY A 119 12.67 2.81 -0.65
C GLY A 119 11.81 4.07 -0.53
N ASP A 120 12.40 5.14 0.00
CA ASP A 120 11.76 6.46 0.09
C ASP A 120 11.91 7.31 -1.19
N SER A 121 12.56 6.79 -2.24
CA SER A 121 12.88 7.59 -3.44
C SER A 121 11.67 7.78 -4.36
N ILE A 122 10.94 6.71 -4.66
CA ILE A 122 9.75 6.74 -5.50
C ILE A 122 8.82 5.58 -5.13
N ILE A 123 7.53 5.90 -5.03
CA ILE A 123 6.45 4.93 -4.98
C ILE A 123 5.53 5.21 -6.17
N ARG A 124 5.19 4.17 -6.94
CA ARG A 124 4.28 4.24 -8.09
C ARG A 124 3.15 3.25 -7.93
N HIS A 125 1.95 3.71 -8.23
CA HIS A 125 0.76 2.86 -8.33
C HIS A 125 0.49 2.58 -9.80
N VAL A 126 0.31 1.31 -10.13
CA VAL A 126 0.05 0.83 -11.49
C VAL A 126 -1.26 0.06 -11.47
N VAL A 127 -2.17 0.38 -12.39
CA VAL A 127 -3.45 -0.31 -12.55
C VAL A 127 -3.52 -0.87 -13.96
N ASN A 128 -3.68 -2.20 -14.09
CA ASN A 128 -3.75 -2.90 -15.37
C ASN A 128 -2.61 -2.54 -16.36
N GLY A 129 -1.40 -2.27 -15.84
CA GLY A 129 -0.21 -1.93 -16.63
C GLY A 129 0.06 -0.43 -16.79
N ASP A 130 -0.90 0.44 -16.47
CA ASP A 130 -0.73 1.89 -16.57
C ASP A 130 -0.34 2.51 -15.22
N THR A 131 0.67 3.38 -15.21
CA THR A 131 1.01 4.14 -14.00
C THR A 131 -0.01 5.24 -13.79
N VAL A 132 -0.72 5.19 -12.66
CA VAL A 132 -1.86 6.10 -12.37
C VAL A 132 -1.54 7.13 -11.30
N LEU A 133 -0.49 6.91 -10.51
CA LEU A 133 -0.06 7.82 -9.44
C LEU A 133 1.42 7.59 -9.08
N ALA A 134 2.14 8.64 -8.73
CA ALA A 134 3.54 8.57 -8.31
C ALA A 134 3.88 9.68 -7.30
N TYR A 135 4.69 9.34 -6.29
CA TYR A 135 5.14 10.26 -5.24
C TYR A 135 6.45 9.76 -4.62
N ALA A 136 7.06 10.59 -3.76
CA ALA A 136 8.35 10.32 -3.15
C ALA A 136 8.36 10.71 -1.67
N LYS A 137 9.44 10.35 -0.97
CA LYS A 137 9.75 10.75 0.41
C LYS A 137 8.57 10.55 1.38
N PRO A 138 7.98 9.34 1.46
CA PRO A 138 7.02 9.04 2.51
C PRO A 138 7.67 9.25 3.88
N GLN A 139 6.94 9.88 4.80
CA GLN A 139 7.39 10.14 6.17
C GLN A 139 6.22 9.97 7.14
N ILE A 140 6.50 9.63 8.38
CA ILE A 140 5.49 9.63 9.44
C ILE A 140 4.98 11.06 9.66
N GLY A 141 3.67 11.23 9.83
CA GLY A 141 3.03 12.54 10.00
C GLY A 141 1.50 12.47 9.93
N GLY A 142 0.80 13.54 10.27
CA GLY A 142 -0.66 13.60 10.12
C GLY A 142 -1.44 12.83 11.18
N GLU A 143 -2.73 13.10 11.24
CA GLU A 143 -3.60 12.74 12.37
C GLU A 143 -4.50 11.52 12.11
N VAL A 144 -4.44 10.94 10.91
CA VAL A 144 -5.37 9.87 10.48
C VAL A 144 -4.90 8.48 10.91
N VAL A 145 -4.57 8.35 12.19
CA VAL A 145 -4.40 7.11 12.96
C VAL A 145 -4.74 7.44 14.41
N ASN A 146 -5.55 6.61 15.06
CA ASN A 146 -5.91 6.79 16.48
C ASN A 146 -5.35 5.65 17.33
N ARG A 147 -5.12 5.94 18.62
CA ARG A 147 -4.67 4.95 19.62
C ARG A 147 -3.36 4.24 19.24
N TYR A 148 -2.49 4.95 18.52
CA TYR A 148 -1.13 4.52 18.21
C TYR A 148 -0.21 4.64 19.43
N ASP A 149 0.90 3.89 19.41
CA ASP A 149 2.01 4.08 20.36
C ASP A 149 2.81 5.35 19.97
N PRO A 150 2.88 6.39 20.83
CA PRO A 150 3.65 7.60 20.55
C PRO A 150 5.15 7.33 20.29
N ALA A 151 5.71 6.24 20.82
CA ALA A 151 7.10 5.87 20.55
C ALA A 151 7.32 5.42 19.09
N VAL A 152 6.26 4.95 18.42
CA VAL A 152 6.28 4.54 17.01
C VAL A 152 5.99 5.72 16.09
N LYS A 153 5.04 6.60 16.45
CA LYS A 153 4.64 7.75 15.63
C LYS A 153 5.57 8.96 15.81
N GLN A 154 6.78 8.83 15.29
CA GLN A 154 7.78 9.91 15.29
C GLN A 154 7.65 10.75 14.02
N ASP A 155 6.86 11.83 14.08
CA ASP A 155 6.59 12.70 12.93
C ASP A 155 7.88 13.25 12.29
N GLY A 156 7.90 13.29 10.96
CA GLY A 156 9.07 13.66 10.16
C GLY A 156 10.06 12.53 9.92
N ARG A 157 9.92 11.37 10.58
CA ARG A 157 10.76 10.19 10.31
C ARG A 157 10.51 9.66 8.89
N PRO A 158 11.54 9.54 8.03
CA PRO A 158 11.40 8.93 6.71
C PRO A 158 10.99 7.46 6.79
N LEU A 159 10.14 7.04 5.86
CA LEU A 159 9.75 5.64 5.66
C LEU A 159 10.55 5.05 4.50
N THR A 160 11.71 4.48 4.81
CA THR A 160 12.62 3.87 3.82
C THR A 160 12.41 2.37 3.62
N GLU A 161 11.70 1.74 4.57
CA GLU A 161 11.33 0.33 4.57
C GLU A 161 10.11 0.12 5.46
N GLY A 162 9.44 -1.03 5.32
CA GLY A 162 8.37 -1.41 6.23
C GLY A 162 7.67 -2.69 5.80
N TYR A 163 6.62 -3.02 6.54
CA TYR A 163 5.79 -4.18 6.29
C TYR A 163 4.76 -3.91 5.20
N ILE A 164 4.18 -5.00 4.69
CA ILE A 164 3.08 -4.96 3.74
C ILE A 164 1.87 -5.61 4.39
N ALA A 165 0.69 -5.02 4.24
CA ALA A 165 -0.56 -5.62 4.71
C ALA A 165 -1.71 -5.45 3.72
N LEU A 166 -2.67 -6.36 3.75
CA LEU A 166 -3.94 -6.24 3.03
C LEU A 166 -5.06 -5.89 4.02
N GLN A 167 -5.91 -4.95 3.62
CA GLN A 167 -6.95 -4.42 4.49
C GLN A 167 -8.29 -5.13 4.32
N SER A 168 -8.95 -5.41 5.43
CA SER A 168 -10.36 -5.80 5.50
C SER A 168 -11.20 -4.60 5.94
N GLU A 169 -12.07 -4.14 5.04
CA GLU A 169 -12.81 -2.89 5.23
C GLU A 169 -14.30 -3.04 4.90
N SER A 170 -14.97 -3.95 5.61
CA SER A 170 -16.43 -4.18 5.59
C SER A 170 -17.06 -4.73 4.30
N HIS A 171 -16.44 -4.63 3.12
CA HIS A 171 -16.96 -5.24 1.89
C HIS A 171 -16.20 -6.52 1.53
N PRO A 172 -16.89 -7.64 1.21
CA PRO A 172 -16.23 -8.84 0.72
C PRO A 172 -15.39 -8.59 -0.55
N ILE A 173 -14.14 -9.05 -0.50
CA ILE A 173 -13.16 -8.91 -1.58
C ILE A 173 -12.48 -10.26 -1.81
N ASP A 174 -12.36 -10.65 -3.07
CA ASP A 174 -11.57 -11.79 -3.48
C ASP A 174 -10.19 -11.33 -3.93
N PHE A 175 -9.15 -12.03 -3.48
CA PHE A 175 -7.80 -11.94 -4.05
C PHE A 175 -7.45 -13.29 -4.65
N ARG A 176 -7.21 -13.36 -5.97
CA ARG A 176 -6.76 -14.61 -6.62
C ARG A 176 -5.25 -14.71 -6.74
N LYS A 177 -4.55 -13.57 -6.69
CA LYS A 177 -3.09 -13.49 -6.64
C LYS A 177 -2.66 -12.39 -5.69
N VAL A 178 -1.63 -12.69 -4.91
CA VAL A 178 -0.89 -11.75 -4.07
C VAL A 178 0.59 -12.10 -4.24
N GLU A 179 1.35 -11.20 -4.84
CA GLU A 179 2.73 -11.44 -5.26
C GLU A 179 3.63 -10.35 -4.69
N ILE A 180 4.83 -10.73 -4.28
CA ILE A 180 5.87 -9.79 -3.85
C ILE A 180 7.17 -10.18 -4.57
N LEU A 181 7.79 -9.20 -5.21
CA LEU A 181 9.13 -9.31 -5.78
C LEU A 181 10.07 -8.40 -4.99
N ASP A 182 11.00 -9.01 -4.26
CA ASP A 182 12.09 -8.29 -3.61
C ASP A 182 13.10 -7.81 -4.66
N LEU A 183 13.35 -6.51 -4.70
CA LEU A 183 14.28 -5.86 -5.63
C LEU A 183 15.67 -5.63 -5.01
N VAL A 184 15.88 -6.11 -3.77
CA VAL A 184 17.18 -6.13 -3.09
C VAL A 184 17.86 -7.48 -3.35
N GLY A 185 19.14 -7.47 -3.72
CA GLY A 185 19.89 -8.71 -3.91
C GLY A 185 21.33 -8.52 -4.34
N CYS A 186 22.02 -9.62 -4.61
CA CYS A 186 23.38 -9.56 -5.13
C CYS A 186 23.39 -8.97 -6.53
N MET A 187 24.13 -7.88 -6.72
CA MET A 187 24.27 -7.19 -8.01
C MET A 187 25.62 -7.46 -8.69
N ASP A 188 26.41 -8.44 -8.23
CA ASP A 188 27.61 -8.90 -8.93
C ASP A 188 27.18 -9.76 -10.15
N PRO A 189 27.46 -9.34 -11.40
CA PRO A 189 27.07 -10.12 -12.59
C PRO A 189 27.70 -11.52 -12.66
N LYS A 190 28.73 -11.81 -11.85
CA LYS A 190 29.37 -13.12 -11.76
C LYS A 190 28.70 -14.05 -10.75
N ALA A 191 27.86 -13.53 -9.86
CA ALA A 191 27.17 -14.34 -8.86
C ALA A 191 26.06 -15.18 -9.50
N SER A 192 25.92 -16.43 -9.06
CA SER A 192 24.94 -17.38 -9.60
C SER A 192 23.49 -16.96 -9.37
N ASN A 193 23.27 -16.19 -8.30
CA ASN A 193 21.97 -15.68 -7.90
C ASN A 193 21.74 -14.22 -8.29
N TYR A 194 22.60 -13.64 -9.14
CA TYR A 194 22.34 -12.33 -9.75
C TYR A 194 21.03 -12.35 -10.55
N ARG A 195 20.32 -11.24 -10.49
CA ARG A 195 19.13 -10.96 -11.29
C ARG A 195 19.20 -9.53 -11.81
N SER A 196 18.93 -9.34 -13.09
CA SER A 196 18.99 -8.02 -13.74
C SER A 196 17.94 -7.04 -13.25
N TYR A 197 16.90 -7.52 -12.55
CA TYR A 197 15.87 -6.68 -11.96
C TYR A 197 16.23 -6.10 -10.60
N TYR A 198 17.36 -6.50 -9.98
CA TYR A 198 17.76 -5.91 -8.71
C TYR A 198 18.11 -4.43 -8.91
N VAL A 199 17.58 -3.60 -8.01
CA VAL A 199 17.78 -2.14 -8.01
C VAL A 199 18.57 -1.67 -6.80
N ARG A 200 18.75 -2.55 -5.80
CA ARG A 200 19.48 -2.29 -4.58
C ARG A 200 20.44 -3.45 -4.28
N SER A 201 21.73 -3.14 -4.19
CA SER A 201 22.76 -4.14 -3.91
C SER A 201 22.73 -4.57 -2.45
N ASP A 202 22.78 -5.88 -2.23
CA ASP A 202 23.10 -6.54 -0.96
C ASP A 202 24.17 -7.59 -1.20
N PRO A 203 25.46 -7.23 -1.04
CA PRO A 203 26.58 -8.14 -1.23
C PRO A 203 26.57 -9.36 -0.30
N SER A 204 25.92 -9.28 0.86
CA SER A 204 25.85 -10.40 1.81
C SER A 204 25.04 -11.58 1.27
N ARG A 205 24.22 -11.33 0.23
CA ARG A 205 23.41 -12.35 -0.45
C ARG A 205 24.13 -12.98 -1.64
N CYS A 206 25.33 -12.54 -2.03
CA CYS A 206 26.03 -13.10 -3.18
C CYS A 206 26.43 -14.56 -2.95
N ARG A 207 26.18 -15.41 -3.97
CA ARG A 207 26.49 -16.84 -3.97
C ARG A 207 27.08 -17.31 -5.28
#